data_AF-A0A6N2MUU4-F1
#
_entry.id   AF-A0A6N2MUU4-F1
#
_cell.length_a   1.000
_cell.length_b   1.000
_cell.length_c   1.000
_cell.angle_alpha   90.00
_cell.angle_beta   90.00
_cell.angle_gamma   90.00
#
_symmetry.space_group_name_H-M   'P 1'
#
loop_
_entity.id
_entity.type
_entity.pdbx_description
1 polymer ?
#
loop_
_entity_poly.entity_id
_entity_poly.type
_entity_poly.pdbx_seq_one_letter_code
_entity_poly.pdbx_strand_id
1 'polypeptide(L)'
;MCMSIPLFYPLFSCNSCASFRFPGNMGFSQDLFLIISTLVILLDVATAACSNGQCKILDECSSNQDCEAGLYCFSCPAGFSGSRCVRSTVTNQFKLLNNSLPFNKYAFLTTHNAFAIDEYPSHTGVPRITVTNQEDSITEQLNNGARALMLDTYDFRGDVWLCHSFKGHCYDFTAFLLTL
;
A
#
# COMPACT_ATOMS: atom_id res chain seq x y z
N MET A 1 5.16 -2.66 0.60
CA MET A 1 5.67 -1.30 0.25
C MET A 1 4.89 -0.72 -0.93
N CYS A 2 3.80 0.01 -0.67
CA CYS A 2 3.61 1.24 -1.44
C CYS A 2 4.82 2.11 -1.12
N MET A 3 5.86 2.10 -1.95
CA MET A 3 6.97 3.06 -1.82
C MET A 3 6.45 4.45 -2.17
N SER A 4 5.58 4.99 -1.32
CA SER A 4 5.04 6.33 -1.43
C SER A 4 6.15 7.27 -0.97
N ILE A 5 6.82 7.92 -1.91
CA ILE A 5 7.43 9.22 -1.64
C ILE A 5 6.25 10.12 -1.25
N PRO A 6 6.16 10.61 0.00
CA PRO A 6 5.03 11.42 0.40
C PRO A 6 5.14 12.78 -0.31
N LEU A 7 4.31 13.00 -1.34
CA LEU A 7 3.94 14.35 -1.72
C LEU A 7 2.75 14.74 -0.85
N PHE A 8 2.97 15.75 -0.01
CA PHE A 8 1.94 16.45 0.75
C PHE A 8 0.68 16.65 -0.10
N TYR A 9 -0.44 16.06 0.32
CA TYR A 9 -1.77 16.52 -0.08
C TYR A 9 -2.61 16.79 1.16
N PRO A 10 -3.42 17.86 1.14
CA PRO A 10 -4.14 18.31 2.32
C PRO A 10 -5.37 17.46 2.60
N LEU A 11 -5.71 17.46 3.87
CA LEU A 11 -6.93 17.02 4.54
C LEU A 11 -8.25 17.33 3.78
N PHE A 12 -9.15 16.34 3.82
CA PHE A 12 -10.61 16.38 3.67
C PHE A 12 -11.23 16.99 2.39
N SER A 13 -11.96 16.15 1.63
CA SER A 13 -13.39 16.42 1.35
C SER A 13 -14.10 15.17 0.84
N CYS A 14 -14.98 14.60 1.67
CA CYS A 14 -16.06 13.73 1.22
C CYS A 14 -17.17 14.67 0.73
N ASN A 15 -17.39 14.74 -0.58
CA ASN A 15 -18.49 15.52 -1.16
C ASN A 15 -19.29 14.66 -2.14
N SER A 16 -20.56 14.47 -1.74
CA SER A 16 -21.72 14.24 -2.60
C SER A 16 -21.98 12.83 -3.13
N CYS A 17 -22.84 12.10 -2.41
CA CYS A 17 -23.84 11.24 -3.05
C CYS A 17 -24.77 12.13 -3.91
N ALA A 18 -24.54 12.20 -5.21
CA ALA A 18 -25.49 12.79 -6.14
C ALA A 18 -26.57 11.74 -6.48
N SER A 19 -27.80 11.99 -6.02
CA SER A 19 -28.99 11.29 -6.46
C SER A 19 -29.23 11.61 -7.95
N PHE A 20 -29.11 10.60 -8.81
CA PHE A 20 -29.50 10.74 -10.22
C PHE A 20 -31.02 10.67 -10.34
N ARG A 21 -31.62 11.80 -10.74
CA ARG A 21 -33.01 11.87 -11.18
C ARG A 21 -33.04 11.58 -12.68
N PHE A 22 -33.57 10.42 -13.06
CA PHE A 22 -33.78 10.05 -14.46
C PHE A 22 -34.83 10.98 -15.11
N PRO A 23 -34.58 11.59 -16.28
CA PRO A 23 -35.62 12.25 -17.05
C PRO A 23 -36.53 11.21 -17.71
N GLY A 24 -37.77 11.62 -17.97
CA GLY A 24 -38.91 10.77 -18.26
C GLY A 24 -38.83 9.88 -19.50
N ASN A 25 -39.67 8.86 -19.46
CA ASN A 25 -40.03 7.86 -20.48
C ASN A 25 -39.76 8.30 -21.93
N MET A 26 -38.67 7.80 -22.49
CA MET A 26 -38.56 7.50 -23.91
C MET A 26 -38.71 5.99 -24.06
N GLY A 27 -39.77 5.54 -24.72
CA GLY A 27 -40.05 4.12 -24.94
C GLY A 27 -39.03 3.49 -25.87
N PHE A 28 -37.96 2.92 -25.31
CA PHE A 28 -37.11 1.98 -26.01
C PHE A 28 -37.84 0.62 -26.06
N SER A 29 -37.87 -0.04 -27.23
CA SER A 29 -38.41 -1.40 -27.35
C SER A 29 -37.72 -2.31 -26.33
N GLN A 30 -38.48 -3.19 -25.65
CA GLN A 30 -37.92 -4.15 -24.68
C GLN A 30 -36.74 -4.94 -25.27
N ASP A 31 -36.82 -5.24 -26.57
CA ASP A 31 -35.76 -5.92 -27.33
C ASP A 31 -34.48 -5.09 -27.42
N LEU A 32 -34.58 -3.76 -27.57
CA LEU A 32 -33.43 -2.87 -27.65
C LEU A 32 -32.75 -2.73 -26.28
N PHE A 33 -33.53 -2.73 -25.20
CA PHE A 33 -33.00 -2.80 -23.83
C PHE A 33 -32.28 -4.12 -23.56
N LEU A 34 -32.82 -5.25 -24.03
CA LEU A 34 -32.21 -6.58 -23.92
C LEU A 34 -30.95 -6.71 -24.77
N ILE A 35 -30.91 -6.11 -25.96
CA ILE A 35 -29.73 -6.09 -26.81
C ILE A 35 -28.65 -5.21 -26.20
N ILE A 36 -29.00 -4.03 -25.66
CA ILE A 36 -28.04 -3.14 -25.00
C ILE A 36 -27.50 -3.80 -23.72
N SER A 37 -28.35 -4.43 -22.90
CA SER A 37 -27.89 -5.11 -21.69
C SER A 37 -27.04 -6.34 -21.98
N THR A 38 -27.37 -7.13 -23.01
CA THR A 38 -26.50 -8.25 -23.44
C THR A 38 -25.18 -7.76 -24.04
N LEU A 39 -25.17 -6.65 -24.80
CA LEU A 39 -23.92 -6.02 -25.28
C LEU A 39 -23.05 -5.53 -24.12
N VAL A 40 -23.64 -4.88 -23.10
CA VAL A 40 -22.91 -4.42 -21.90
C VAL A 40 -22.31 -5.61 -21.15
N ILE A 41 -23.08 -6.68 -20.94
CA ILE A 41 -22.59 -7.92 -20.30
C ILE A 41 -21.48 -8.59 -21.12
N LEU A 42 -21.52 -8.53 -22.46
CA LEU A 42 -20.49 -9.06 -23.36
C LEU A 42 -19.23 -8.17 -23.40
N LEU A 43 -19.35 -6.85 -23.23
CA LEU A 43 -18.21 -5.94 -23.12
C LEU A 43 -17.47 -6.08 -21.78
N ASP A 44 -18.18 -6.38 -20.69
CA ASP A 44 -17.60 -6.58 -19.35
C ASP A 44 -16.71 -7.84 -19.23
N VAL A 45 -16.72 -8.74 -20.22
CA VAL A 45 -15.88 -9.95 -20.22
C VAL A 45 -14.41 -9.65 -20.55
N ALA A 46 -14.09 -8.44 -21.03
CA ALA A 46 -12.74 -8.08 -21.48
C ALA A 46 -11.77 -7.65 -20.36
N THR A 47 -12.19 -7.59 -19.10
CA THR A 47 -11.31 -7.28 -17.95
C THR A 47 -11.46 -8.29 -16.82
N ALA A 48 -11.77 -9.56 -17.13
CA ALA A 48 -11.61 -10.61 -16.14
C ALA A 48 -10.11 -10.73 -15.84
N ALA A 49 -9.71 -10.32 -14.63
CA ALA A 49 -8.44 -10.76 -14.04
C ALA A 49 -8.27 -12.26 -14.35
N CYS A 50 -7.05 -12.69 -14.65
CA CYS A 50 -6.67 -14.07 -14.97
C CYS A 50 -6.97 -15.00 -13.78
N SER A 51 -8.25 -15.35 -13.58
CA SER A 51 -8.77 -16.11 -12.44
C SER A 51 -8.37 -17.59 -12.44
N ASN A 52 -7.48 -17.99 -13.36
CA ASN A 52 -6.94 -19.33 -13.46
C ASN A 52 -5.57 -19.47 -12.76
N GLY A 53 -5.16 -18.48 -11.97
CA GLY A 53 -3.87 -18.51 -11.25
C GLY A 53 -2.66 -18.24 -12.15
N GLN A 54 -2.88 -17.60 -13.30
CA GLN A 54 -1.84 -17.33 -14.29
C GLN A 54 -1.56 -15.83 -14.46
N CYS A 55 -2.05 -14.98 -13.55
CA CYS A 55 -1.69 -13.57 -13.57
C CYS A 55 -0.23 -13.36 -13.24
N LYS A 56 0.46 -12.70 -14.16
CA LYS A 56 1.87 -12.35 -14.05
C LYS A 56 2.02 -11.09 -13.22
N ILE A 57 3.28 -10.76 -12.93
CA ILE A 57 3.61 -9.55 -12.22
C ILE A 57 3.00 -8.32 -12.93
N LEU A 58 2.36 -7.46 -12.14
CA LEU A 58 1.63 -6.25 -12.56
C LEU A 58 0.29 -6.48 -13.27
N ASP A 59 -0.12 -7.72 -13.55
CA ASP A 59 -1.47 -8.00 -14.05
C ASP A 59 -2.51 -7.70 -12.96
N GLU A 60 -3.70 -7.26 -13.36
CA GLU A 60 -4.81 -7.01 -12.45
C GLU A 60 -5.29 -8.32 -11.81
N CYS A 61 -5.67 -8.23 -10.53
CA CYS A 61 -6.14 -9.36 -9.75
C CYS A 61 -7.25 -8.94 -8.80
N SER A 62 -8.09 -9.89 -8.39
CA SER A 62 -9.11 -9.71 -7.36
C SER A 62 -8.76 -10.46 -6.07
N SER A 63 -8.02 -11.56 -6.18
CA SER A 63 -7.60 -12.39 -5.04
C SER A 63 -6.20 -12.97 -5.25
N ASN A 64 -5.56 -13.42 -4.17
CA ASN A 64 -4.26 -14.08 -4.23
C ASN A 64 -4.24 -15.32 -5.16
N GLN A 65 -5.38 -15.95 -5.38
CA GLN A 65 -5.50 -17.16 -6.21
C GLN A 65 -5.41 -16.85 -7.72
N ASP A 66 -5.56 -15.59 -8.11
CA ASP A 66 -5.43 -15.18 -9.51
C ASP A 66 -3.96 -15.14 -9.95
N CYS A 67 -3.03 -14.94 -9.01
CA CYS A 67 -1.62 -14.72 -9.28
C CYS A 67 -0.81 -16.02 -9.43
N GLU A 68 0.21 -15.99 -10.29
CA GLU A 68 1.18 -17.09 -10.43
C GLU A 68 1.92 -17.37 -9.10
N ALA A 69 2.46 -18.59 -8.96
CA ALA A 69 3.23 -18.98 -7.79
C ALA A 69 4.39 -18.01 -7.51
N GLY A 70 4.52 -17.55 -6.26
CA GLY A 70 5.50 -16.53 -5.88
C GLY A 70 5.01 -15.08 -6.04
N LEU A 71 3.73 -14.90 -6.39
CA LEU A 71 3.05 -13.60 -6.41
C LEU A 71 1.84 -13.63 -5.45
N TYR A 72 1.33 -12.45 -5.10
CA TYR A 72 0.07 -12.28 -4.38
C TYR A 72 -0.64 -11.01 -4.85
N CYS A 73 -1.93 -10.91 -4.59
CA CYS A 73 -2.75 -9.80 -5.04
C CYS A 73 -2.69 -8.65 -4.04
N PHE A 74 -2.24 -7.48 -4.49
CA PHE A 74 -2.00 -6.33 -3.62
C PHE A 74 -2.55 -5.05 -4.22
N SER A 75 -3.19 -4.22 -3.37
CA SER A 75 -3.68 -2.89 -3.71
C SER A 75 -2.78 -1.82 -3.10
N CYS A 76 -2.50 -0.77 -3.86
CA CYS A 76 -1.68 0.34 -3.39
C CYS A 76 -2.28 1.68 -3.82
N PRO A 77 -3.30 2.22 -3.11
CA PRO A 77 -4.02 3.41 -3.57
C PRO A 77 -3.14 4.63 -3.85
N ALA A 78 -2.03 4.79 -3.12
CA ALA A 78 -1.08 5.87 -3.32
C ALA A 78 -0.17 5.70 -4.55
N GLY A 79 0.00 4.48 -5.06
CA GLY A 79 0.88 4.16 -6.18
C GLY A 79 0.14 3.82 -7.48
N PHE A 80 -0.97 3.09 -7.38
CA PHE A 80 -1.76 2.68 -8.53
C PHE A 80 -3.23 2.38 -8.16
N SER A 81 -4.12 2.55 -9.14
CA SER A 81 -5.52 2.14 -9.01
C SER A 81 -5.68 0.63 -9.12
N GLY A 82 -6.62 0.09 -8.35
CA GLY A 82 -6.95 -1.35 -8.33
C GLY A 82 -5.91 -2.21 -7.61
N SER A 83 -6.08 -3.52 -7.74
CA SER A 83 -5.17 -4.53 -7.20
C SER A 83 -4.42 -5.21 -8.34
N ARG A 84 -3.15 -5.53 -8.11
CA ARG A 84 -2.29 -6.23 -9.08
C ARG A 84 -1.43 -7.29 -8.42
N CYS A 85 -1.00 -8.26 -9.20
CA CYS A 85 -0.09 -9.30 -8.73
C CYS A 85 1.30 -8.71 -8.50
N VAL A 86 1.77 -8.78 -7.26
CA VAL A 86 3.12 -8.34 -6.85
C VAL A 86 3.89 -9.51 -6.25
N ARG A 87 5.22 -9.38 -6.19
CA ARG A 87 6.09 -10.46 -5.67
C ARG A 87 5.81 -10.74 -4.20
N SER A 88 5.60 -12.00 -3.84
CA SER A 88 5.39 -12.42 -2.45
C SER A 88 6.69 -12.57 -1.67
N THR A 89 7.83 -12.71 -2.34
CA THR A 89 9.13 -12.89 -1.70
C THR A 89 10.23 -12.16 -2.45
N VAL A 90 11.23 -11.69 -1.70
CA VAL A 90 12.45 -11.10 -2.27
C VAL A 90 13.54 -12.15 -2.39
N THR A 91 14.22 -12.17 -3.54
CA THR A 91 15.41 -12.99 -3.71
C THR A 91 16.53 -12.45 -2.82
N ASN A 92 17.09 -13.31 -1.98
CA ASN A 92 18.24 -12.95 -1.17
C ASN A 92 19.44 -12.62 -2.08
N GLN A 93 19.76 -11.34 -2.21
CA GLN A 93 20.82 -10.85 -3.09
C GLN A 93 22.20 -11.40 -2.71
N PHE A 94 22.41 -11.71 -1.42
CA PHE A 94 23.65 -12.31 -0.91
C PHE A 94 23.83 -13.80 -1.28
N LYS A 95 22.79 -14.44 -1.85
CA LYS A 95 22.90 -15.76 -2.49
C LYS A 95 23.24 -15.66 -3.98
N LEU A 96 22.98 -14.51 -4.61
CA LEU A 96 23.24 -14.26 -6.03
C LEU A 96 24.63 -13.68 -6.26
N LEU A 97 25.13 -12.89 -5.32
CA LEU A 97 26.41 -12.20 -5.40
C LEU A 97 27.40 -12.78 -4.37
N ASN A 98 28.68 -12.80 -4.72
CA ASN A 98 29.73 -13.07 -3.75
C ASN A 98 29.77 -11.91 -2.74
N ASN A 99 29.61 -12.20 -1.45
CA ASN A 99 29.49 -11.22 -0.37
C ASN A 99 30.83 -10.56 0.01
N SER A 100 31.78 -10.50 -0.91
CA SER A 100 33.15 -10.00 -0.70
C SER A 100 33.30 -8.50 -0.95
N LEU A 101 32.29 -7.85 -1.55
CA LEU A 101 32.34 -6.41 -1.79
C LEU A 101 32.18 -5.64 -0.47
N PRO A 102 32.79 -4.45 -0.32
CA PRO A 102 32.57 -3.60 0.84
C PRO A 102 31.13 -3.05 0.87
N PHE A 103 30.64 -2.68 2.06
CA PHE A 103 29.25 -2.27 2.32
C PHE A 103 28.71 -1.21 1.34
N ASN A 104 29.54 -0.23 0.98
CA ASN A 104 29.18 0.87 0.07
C ASN A 104 29.14 0.49 -1.43
N LYS A 105 29.26 -0.79 -1.76
CA LYS A 105 29.14 -1.32 -3.13
C LYS A 105 27.87 -2.14 -3.36
N TYR A 106 27.01 -2.24 -2.35
CA TYR A 106 25.69 -2.84 -2.48
C TYR A 106 24.61 -1.77 -2.61
N ALA A 107 23.52 -2.12 -3.28
CA ALA A 107 22.26 -1.39 -3.21
C ALA A 107 21.37 -2.06 -2.17
N PHE A 108 20.83 -1.28 -1.23
CA PHE A 108 19.94 -1.77 -0.19
C PHE A 108 18.55 -1.20 -0.39
N LEU A 109 17.54 -2.09 -0.38
CA LEU A 109 16.18 -1.64 -0.18
C LEU A 109 16.08 -1.03 1.22
N THR A 110 15.63 0.23 1.26
CA THR A 110 15.58 1.05 2.48
C THR A 110 14.15 1.49 2.74
N THR A 111 13.66 1.33 3.97
CA THR A 111 12.34 1.82 4.39
C THR A 111 12.47 3.14 5.16
N HIS A 112 11.79 4.17 4.67
CA HIS A 112 11.73 5.49 5.31
C HIS A 112 10.80 5.45 6.52
N ASN A 113 11.27 5.89 7.68
CA ASN A 113 10.54 5.83 8.95
C ASN A 113 9.89 4.47 9.14
N ALA A 114 10.75 3.44 9.15
CA ALA A 114 10.38 2.02 9.17
C ALA A 114 9.39 1.66 10.28
N PHE A 115 9.41 2.42 11.38
CA PHE A 115 8.56 2.25 12.55
C PHE A 115 7.15 2.81 12.41
N ALA A 116 6.91 3.67 11.41
CA ALA A 116 5.63 4.38 11.23
C ALA A 116 4.60 3.44 10.58
N ILE A 117 4.27 2.37 11.29
CA ILE A 117 3.41 1.28 10.82
C ILE A 117 1.93 1.68 10.97
N ASP A 118 1.14 1.37 9.96
CA ASP A 118 -0.30 1.64 9.95
C ASP A 118 -1.02 0.86 11.05
N GLU A 119 -2.06 1.48 11.61
CA GLU A 119 -2.84 0.96 12.74
C GLU A 119 -2.03 0.58 14.01
N TYR A 120 -0.74 0.95 14.09
CA TYR A 120 0.08 0.62 15.24
C TYR A 120 -0.49 1.26 16.52
N PRO A 121 -0.61 0.54 17.65
CA PRO A 121 -1.21 1.10 18.87
C PRO A 121 -0.50 2.37 19.38
N SER A 122 -1.26 3.31 19.95
CA SER A 122 -0.66 4.44 20.67
C SER A 122 -0.23 4.03 22.07
N HIS A 123 0.93 4.54 22.51
CA HIS A 123 1.52 4.25 23.81
C HIS A 123 1.67 5.49 24.71
N THR A 124 1.23 6.66 24.24
CA THR A 124 1.29 7.92 25.02
C THR A 124 0.01 8.19 25.80
N GLY A 125 -1.05 7.41 25.54
CA GLY A 125 -2.41 7.66 26.03
C GLY A 125 -3.20 8.66 25.19
N VAL A 126 -2.59 9.24 24.16
CA VAL A 126 -3.22 10.17 23.22
C VAL A 126 -3.41 9.48 21.87
N PRO A 127 -4.57 9.62 21.19
CA PRO A 127 -4.73 9.11 19.83
C PRO A 127 -3.63 9.63 18.90
N ARG A 128 -3.05 8.75 18.08
CA ARG A 128 -2.02 9.15 17.12
C ARG A 128 -2.67 9.88 15.95
N ILE A 129 -2.16 11.06 15.63
CA ILE A 129 -2.61 11.91 14.52
C ILE A 129 -1.37 12.32 13.73
N THR A 130 -0.82 11.36 12.99
CA THR A 130 0.34 11.57 12.12
C THR A 130 0.27 10.62 10.94
N VAL A 131 1.16 10.82 9.97
CA VAL A 131 1.26 9.95 8.80
C VAL A 131 1.94 8.63 9.17
N THR A 132 1.47 7.55 8.57
CA THR A 132 2.11 6.23 8.57
C THR A 132 2.82 6.05 7.23
N ASN A 133 3.93 5.32 7.23
CA ASN A 133 4.74 5.07 6.03
C ASN A 133 4.81 3.59 5.67
N GLN A 134 4.49 2.70 6.61
CA GLN A 134 4.64 1.27 6.44
C GLN A 134 3.33 0.56 6.76
N GLU A 135 3.03 -0.50 6.03
CA GLU A 135 1.95 -1.45 6.36
C GLU A 135 2.52 -2.72 7.01
N ASP A 136 3.80 -3.02 6.74
CA ASP A 136 4.51 -4.19 7.21
C ASP A 136 5.20 -3.92 8.56
N SER A 137 5.17 -4.89 9.47
CA SER A 137 6.00 -4.86 10.68
C SER A 137 7.49 -4.83 10.36
N ILE A 138 8.35 -4.46 11.31
CA ILE A 138 9.81 -4.45 11.11
C ILE A 138 10.32 -5.83 10.68
N THR A 139 9.82 -6.90 11.28
CA THR A 139 10.19 -8.27 10.92
C THR A 139 9.77 -8.59 9.49
N GLU A 140 8.58 -8.19 9.06
CA GLU A 140 8.12 -8.37 7.69
C GLU A 140 8.92 -7.55 6.69
N GLN A 141 9.25 -6.29 7.00
CA GLN A 141 10.14 -5.48 6.15
C GLN A 141 11.49 -6.18 5.91
N LEU A 142 12.09 -6.75 6.95
CA LEU A 142 13.35 -7.50 6.86
C LEU A 142 13.19 -8.82 6.09
N ASN A 143 12.10 -9.55 6.31
CA ASN A 143 11.78 -10.77 5.56
C ASN A 143 11.53 -10.47 4.08
N ASN A 144 10.97 -9.31 3.79
CA ASN A 144 10.71 -8.76 2.45
C ASN A 144 11.94 -8.05 1.86
N GLY A 145 13.13 -8.27 2.42
CA GLY A 145 14.40 -7.90 1.78
C GLY A 145 14.90 -6.50 2.09
N ALA A 146 14.21 -5.70 2.91
CA ALA A 146 14.77 -4.45 3.41
C ALA A 146 16.05 -4.75 4.22
N ARG A 147 17.10 -3.96 3.99
CA ARG A 147 18.39 -4.13 4.67
C ARG A 147 18.93 -2.81 5.24
N ALA A 148 18.17 -1.74 5.08
CA ALA A 148 18.37 -0.49 5.76
C ALA A 148 17.01 0.04 6.23
N LEU A 149 16.97 0.54 7.46
CA LEU A 149 15.79 1.12 8.09
C LEU A 149 16.16 2.55 8.49
N MET A 150 15.40 3.53 8.03
CA MET A 150 15.53 4.91 8.50
C MET A 150 14.66 5.11 9.74
N LEU A 151 15.25 5.66 10.79
CA LEU A 151 14.63 5.86 12.10
C LEU A 151 14.80 7.33 12.52
N ASP A 152 13.69 8.05 12.56
CA ASP A 152 13.59 9.39 13.11
C ASP A 152 13.44 9.30 14.64
N THR A 153 14.52 9.62 15.37
CA THR A 153 14.58 9.53 16.83
C THR A 153 14.64 10.91 17.49
N TYR A 154 13.95 11.05 18.63
CA TYR A 154 13.89 12.31 19.40
C TYR A 154 13.91 12.02 20.90
N ASP A 155 14.46 12.96 21.67
CA ASP A 155 14.25 13.00 23.11
C ASP A 155 12.80 13.42 23.38
N PHE A 156 12.05 12.55 24.04
CA PHE A 156 10.67 12.79 24.42
C PHE A 156 10.37 12.09 25.75
N ARG A 157 9.80 12.83 26.71
CA ARG A 157 9.50 12.33 28.07
C ARG A 157 10.72 11.73 28.79
N GLY A 158 11.93 12.21 28.48
CA GLY A 158 13.18 11.76 29.11
C GLY A 158 13.69 10.41 28.58
N ASP A 159 13.21 9.96 27.43
CA ASP A 159 13.69 8.75 26.74
C ASP A 159 13.78 9.00 25.22
N VAL A 160 14.37 8.05 24.49
CA VAL A 160 14.47 8.08 23.03
C VAL A 160 13.20 7.48 22.41
N TRP A 161 12.48 8.30 21.67
CA TRP A 161 11.25 7.90 20.97
C TRP A 161 11.40 8.00 19.46
N LEU A 162 10.62 7.18 18.76
CA LEU A 162 10.46 7.28 17.32
C LEU A 162 9.28 8.19 17.01
N CYS A 163 9.48 9.25 16.24
CA CYS A 163 8.42 10.24 16.04
C CYS A 163 8.47 10.90 14.68
N HIS A 164 7.29 11.24 14.16
CA HIS A 164 7.20 12.29 13.14
C HIS A 164 7.23 13.65 13.84
N SER A 165 8.40 14.30 13.86
CA SER A 165 8.57 15.57 14.56
C SER A 165 8.01 16.75 13.78
N PHE A 166 7.69 17.82 14.50
CA PHE A 166 7.50 19.14 13.91
C PHE A 166 8.54 20.08 14.51
N LYS A 167 9.34 20.73 13.64
CA LYS A 167 10.44 21.61 14.06
C LYS A 167 11.47 20.93 14.99
N GLY A 168 11.65 19.62 14.84
CA GLY A 168 12.59 18.85 15.65
C GLY A 168 12.06 18.45 17.03
N HIS A 169 10.76 18.61 17.30
CA HIS A 169 10.12 18.19 18.56
C HIS A 169 9.13 17.05 18.34
N CYS A 170 9.20 16.04 19.21
CA CYS A 170 8.19 14.98 19.28
C CYS A 170 7.02 15.41 20.17
N TYR A 171 5.82 14.92 19.83
CA TYR A 171 4.59 15.19 20.56
C TYR A 171 3.81 13.88 20.79
N ASP A 172 2.92 13.87 21.76
CA ASP A 172 2.16 12.67 22.12
C ASP A 172 1.38 12.05 20.97
N PHE A 173 0.86 12.89 20.07
CA PHE A 173 0.06 12.48 18.91
C PHE A 173 0.93 12.09 17.70
N THR A 174 2.25 12.27 17.75
CA THR A 174 3.17 11.90 16.66
C THR A 174 4.18 10.81 17.03
N ALA A 175 4.12 10.34 18.26
CA ALA A 175 5.03 9.35 18.81
C ALA A 175 4.64 7.90 18.44
N PHE A 176 5.66 7.10 18.22
CA PHE A 176 5.63 5.66 18.05
C PHE A 176 6.57 5.08 19.11
N LEU A 177 6.07 4.12 19.90
CA LEU A 177 6.91 3.50 20.92
C LEU A 177 7.81 2.46 20.27
N LEU A 178 9.07 2.45 20.68
CA LEU A 178 9.97 1.34 20.45
C LEU A 178 9.61 0.21 21.43
N THR A 179 8.70 -0.69 21.07
CA THR A 179 8.66 -2.00 21.72
C THR A 179 9.61 -2.92 20.97
N LEU A 180 10.76 -3.18 21.58
CA LEU A 180 11.60 -4.34 21.27
C LEU A 180 11.10 -5.55 22.05
#